data_AF-M5BPE5-F1
#
_entry.id   AF-M5BPE5-F1
#
_cell.length_a   1.000
_cell.length_b   1.000
_cell.length_c   1.000
_cell.angle_alpha   90.00
_cell.angle_beta   90.00
_cell.angle_gamma   90.00
#
_symmetry.space_group_name_H-M   'P 1'
#
loop_
_entity.id
_entity.type
_entity.pdbx_description
1 polymer ?
#
loop_
_entity_poly.entity_id
_entity_poly.type
_entity_poly.pdbx_seq_one_letter_code
_entity_poly.pdbx_strand_id
1 'polypeptide(L)'
;MSPMDCTTSPDSWMFTYNSGKYLEGLSTLARLTNDPKWHDQVIEIANAAVKAGAWQGSDGIIIEGQGGDLGKNDDNRGFKAIFIRALHKLFHETNNRDLRILIHSYVDVQYNALLDLASNGTSYGVVWHGPYNRPTPWGQNAALDVLVAAIGAN
;
A
#
# COMPACT_ATOMS: atom_id res chain seq x y z
N MET A 1 -13.06 23.86 -17.11
CA MET A 1 -12.19 22.76 -17.57
C MET A 1 -12.97 21.96 -18.60
N SER A 2 -12.43 21.75 -19.80
CA SER A 2 -13.08 20.92 -20.82
C SER A 2 -12.91 19.45 -20.42
N PRO A 3 -13.97 18.65 -20.19
CA PRO A 3 -13.85 17.34 -19.53
C PRO A 3 -13.33 16.17 -20.40
N MET A 4 -12.61 16.41 -21.50
CA MET A 4 -12.50 15.41 -22.58
C MET A 4 -11.11 15.18 -23.22
N ASP A 5 -10.00 15.58 -22.59
CA ASP A 5 -8.66 15.35 -23.17
C ASP A 5 -7.84 14.23 -22.51
N CYS A 6 -8.36 13.62 -21.43
CA CYS A 6 -7.65 12.58 -20.65
C CYS A 6 -6.24 12.99 -20.21
N THR A 7 -5.98 14.30 -20.05
CA THR A 7 -4.71 14.76 -19.47
C THR A 7 -4.56 14.22 -18.05
N THR A 8 -3.32 13.87 -17.67
CA THR A 8 -3.04 13.23 -16.39
C THR A 8 -3.30 14.18 -15.23
N SER A 9 -3.84 13.65 -14.13
CA SER A 9 -3.91 14.38 -12.86
C SER A 9 -2.50 14.74 -12.38
N PRO A 10 -2.35 15.82 -11.58
CA PRO A 10 -1.06 16.14 -10.98
C PRO A 10 -0.61 15.05 -10.01
N ASP A 11 0.70 14.96 -9.74
CA ASP A 11 1.28 13.99 -8.80
C ASP A 11 0.67 14.07 -7.38
N SER A 12 0.18 15.26 -6.99
CA SER A 12 -0.54 15.47 -5.73
C SER A 12 -1.89 14.77 -5.65
N TRP A 13 -2.34 14.15 -6.74
CA TRP A 13 -3.59 13.40 -6.86
C TRP A 13 -3.32 11.94 -7.25
N MET A 14 -2.25 11.37 -6.71
CA MET A 14 -1.92 9.96 -6.83
C MET A 14 -2.22 9.24 -5.52
N PHE A 15 -2.84 8.06 -5.61
CA PHE A 15 -3.26 7.28 -4.45
C PHE A 15 -2.75 5.85 -4.52
N THR A 16 -2.38 5.30 -3.38
CA THR A 16 -1.79 3.96 -3.26
C THR A 16 -2.71 2.88 -3.85
N TYR A 17 -4.04 3.00 -3.67
CA TYR A 17 -4.99 1.99 -4.11
C TYR A 17 -5.05 1.83 -5.64
N ASN A 18 -4.75 2.90 -6.40
CA ASN A 18 -4.71 2.83 -7.86
C ASN A 18 -3.57 1.92 -8.33
N SER A 19 -2.38 2.10 -7.75
CA SER A 19 -1.24 1.20 -7.98
C SER A 19 -1.54 -0.21 -7.49
N GLY A 20 -2.19 -0.36 -6.33
CA GLY A 20 -2.60 -1.66 -5.80
C GLY A 20 -3.54 -2.41 -6.74
N LYS A 21 -4.62 -1.77 -7.19
CA LYS A 21 -5.58 -2.38 -8.13
C LYS A 21 -4.97 -2.69 -9.48
N TYR A 22 -4.10 -1.83 -9.98
CA TYR A 22 -3.39 -2.09 -11.22
C TYR A 22 -2.46 -3.31 -11.09
N LEU A 23 -1.72 -3.44 -9.98
CA LEU A 23 -0.90 -4.61 -9.68
C LEU A 23 -1.72 -5.90 -9.55
N GLU A 24 -2.87 -5.86 -8.86
CA GLU A 24 -3.75 -7.04 -8.74
C GLU A 24 -4.21 -7.55 -10.12
N GLY A 25 -4.56 -6.63 -11.02
CA GLY A 25 -4.96 -6.92 -12.39
C GLY A 25 -3.81 -7.45 -13.25
N LEU A 26 -2.67 -6.74 -13.24
CA LEU A 26 -1.47 -7.14 -13.98
C LEU A 26 -0.95 -8.51 -13.53
N SER A 27 -0.90 -8.77 -12.21
CA SER A 27 -0.47 -10.08 -11.68
C SER A 27 -1.39 -11.22 -12.13
N THR A 28 -2.70 -10.94 -12.18
CA THR A 28 -3.68 -11.91 -12.70
C THR A 28 -3.46 -12.16 -14.19
N LEU A 29 -3.24 -11.10 -14.98
CA LEU A 29 -3.01 -11.21 -16.41
C LEU A 29 -1.70 -11.95 -16.73
N ALA A 30 -0.62 -11.64 -16.01
CA ALA A 30 0.66 -12.33 -16.11
C ALA A 30 0.50 -13.83 -15.84
N ARG A 31 -0.16 -14.20 -14.74
CA ARG A 31 -0.42 -15.61 -14.41
C ARG A 31 -1.26 -16.33 -15.45
N LEU A 32 -2.33 -15.71 -15.95
CA LEU A 32 -3.26 -16.37 -16.88
C LEU A 32 -2.68 -16.55 -18.29
N THR A 33 -1.84 -15.62 -18.73
CA THR A 33 -1.27 -15.62 -20.09
C THR A 33 0.11 -16.25 -20.16
N ASN A 34 0.85 -16.26 -19.03
CA ASN A 34 2.26 -16.62 -18.97
C ASN A 34 3.13 -15.84 -19.98
N ASP A 35 2.70 -14.63 -20.33
CA ASP A 35 3.44 -13.74 -21.23
C ASP A 35 4.47 -12.94 -20.42
N PRO A 36 5.78 -13.04 -20.76
CA PRO A 36 6.86 -12.33 -20.06
C PRO A 36 6.63 -10.83 -19.96
N LYS A 37 5.97 -10.22 -20.94
CA LYS A 37 5.68 -8.78 -20.94
C LYS A 37 4.92 -8.35 -19.68
N TRP A 38 3.92 -9.14 -19.25
CA TRP A 38 3.13 -8.78 -18.07
C TRP A 38 3.90 -9.05 -16.79
N HIS A 39 4.77 -10.06 -16.76
CA HIS A 39 5.66 -10.30 -15.62
C HIS A 39 6.64 -9.13 -15.42
N ASP A 40 7.27 -8.66 -16.49
CA ASP A 40 8.18 -7.52 -16.46
C ASP A 40 7.45 -6.25 -15.98
N GLN A 41 6.24 -6.02 -16.51
CA GLN A 41 5.43 -4.87 -16.12
C GLN A 41 4.98 -4.93 -14.65
N VAL A 42 4.65 -6.10 -14.12
CA VAL A 42 4.35 -6.26 -12.68
C VAL A 42 5.55 -5.86 -11.82
N ILE A 43 6.76 -6.30 -12.19
CA ILE A 43 8.00 -5.97 -11.46
C ILE A 43 8.29 -4.47 -11.54
N GLU A 44 8.16 -3.87 -12.72
CA GLU A 44 8.38 -2.43 -12.92
C GLU A 44 7.43 -1.59 -12.07
N ILE A 45 6.12 -1.88 -12.13
CA ILE A 45 5.10 -1.13 -11.39
C ILE A 45 5.25 -1.33 -9.89
N ALA A 46 5.55 -2.55 -9.42
CA ALA A 46 5.76 -2.80 -7.99
C ALA A 46 6.96 -2.01 -7.47
N ASN A 47 8.07 -2.01 -8.20
CA ASN A 47 9.27 -1.22 -7.87
C ASN A 47 9.00 0.29 -7.82
N ALA A 48 8.23 0.81 -8.77
CA ALA A 48 7.86 2.23 -8.79
C ALA A 48 6.91 2.58 -7.65
N ALA A 49 5.90 1.75 -7.40
CA ALA A 49 4.85 2.03 -6.42
C ALA A 49 5.38 2.06 -4.97
N VAL A 50 6.30 1.17 -4.61
CA VAL A 50 6.90 1.17 -3.25
C VAL A 50 7.89 2.33 -3.01
N LYS A 51 8.18 3.13 -4.04
CA LYS A 51 9.09 4.29 -3.98
C LYS A 51 8.42 5.61 -4.36
N ALA A 52 7.10 5.60 -4.59
CA ALA A 52 6.41 6.77 -5.09
C ALA A 52 6.30 7.84 -4.00
N GLY A 53 6.99 8.96 -4.19
CA GLY A 53 7.02 10.08 -3.23
C GLY A 53 5.66 10.74 -2.97
N ALA A 54 4.64 10.43 -3.78
CA ALA A 54 3.27 10.89 -3.55
C ALA A 54 2.65 10.33 -2.26
N TRP A 55 3.03 9.11 -1.83
CA TRP A 55 2.53 8.49 -0.60
C TRP A 55 3.62 7.90 0.28
N GLN A 56 4.88 7.91 -0.16
CA GLN A 56 5.98 7.30 0.55
C GLN A 56 6.81 8.35 1.29
N GLY A 57 6.85 8.24 2.62
CA GLY A 57 7.76 9.01 3.46
C GLY A 57 9.22 8.65 3.18
N SER A 58 10.15 9.54 3.52
CA SER A 58 11.59 9.32 3.34
C SER A 58 12.16 8.15 4.16
N ASP A 59 11.44 7.76 5.20
CA ASP A 59 11.70 6.62 6.09
C ASP A 59 11.04 5.32 5.63
N GLY A 60 10.28 5.38 4.53
CA GLY A 60 9.57 4.25 3.99
C GLY A 60 8.18 4.01 4.57
N ILE A 61 7.66 4.89 5.44
CA ILE A 61 6.30 4.74 5.99
C ILE A 61 5.29 5.40 5.05
N ILE A 62 4.15 4.75 4.81
CA ILE A 62 3.08 5.33 3.99
C ILE A 62 2.44 6.54 4.70
N ILE A 63 2.43 7.70 4.04
CA ILE A 63 1.89 8.98 4.54
C ILE A 63 0.44 9.29 4.13
N GLU A 64 -0.16 8.42 3.32
CA GLU A 64 -1.52 8.62 2.79
C GLU A 64 -2.60 8.58 3.89
N GLY A 65 -3.63 9.40 3.75
CA GLY A 65 -4.80 9.38 4.63
C GLY A 65 -4.51 9.86 6.05
N GLN A 66 -3.49 10.71 6.24
CA GLN A 66 -3.09 11.24 7.56
C GLN A 66 -3.63 12.66 7.86
N GLY A 67 -4.08 13.41 6.85
CA GLY A 67 -4.58 14.78 7.03
C GLY A 67 -5.99 14.89 7.60
N GLY A 68 -6.44 16.12 7.88
CA GLY A 68 -7.81 16.42 8.31
C GLY A 68 -8.17 15.95 9.73
N ASP A 69 -9.47 15.84 10.00
CA ASP A 69 -10.00 15.35 11.28
C ASP A 69 -9.91 13.82 11.33
N LEU A 70 -8.95 13.30 12.11
CA LEU A 70 -8.73 11.87 12.29
C LEU A 70 -9.92 11.13 12.93
N GLY A 71 -10.86 11.85 13.54
CA GLY A 71 -12.12 11.32 14.09
C GLY A 71 -13.24 11.16 13.06
N LYS A 72 -13.02 11.51 11.79
CA LYS A 72 -13.96 11.28 10.69
C LYS A 72 -13.38 10.31 9.68
N ASN A 73 -14.26 9.47 9.14
CA ASN A 73 -13.88 8.58 8.05
C ASN A 73 -13.81 9.36 6.73
N ASP A 74 -12.90 8.91 5.85
CA ASP A 74 -12.85 9.23 4.43
C ASP A 74 -12.25 8.05 3.67
N ASP A 75 -12.37 8.04 2.34
CA ASP A 75 -11.89 6.92 1.52
C ASP A 75 -10.37 6.75 1.62
N ASN A 76 -9.63 7.86 1.72
CA ASN A 76 -8.16 7.88 1.78
C ASN A 76 -7.62 7.12 3.01
N ARG A 77 -8.41 6.95 4.09
CA ARG A 77 -7.97 6.19 5.27
C ARG A 77 -7.66 4.73 4.94
N GLY A 78 -8.39 4.14 3.99
CA GLY A 78 -8.29 2.71 3.65
C GLY A 78 -7.45 2.39 2.42
N PHE A 79 -7.08 3.39 1.61
CA PHE A 79 -6.37 3.17 0.34
C PHE A 79 -5.04 2.42 0.51
N LYS A 80 -4.22 2.82 1.47
CA LYS A 80 -2.96 2.15 1.79
C LYS A 80 -3.12 0.67 2.14
N ALA A 81 -4.23 0.28 2.74
CA ALA A 81 -4.52 -1.12 3.05
C ALA A 81 -4.78 -1.95 1.79
N ILE A 82 -5.49 -1.38 0.81
CA ILE A 82 -5.71 -1.99 -0.51
C ILE A 82 -4.37 -2.22 -1.22
N PHE A 83 -3.45 -1.26 -1.12
CA PHE A 83 -2.11 -1.39 -1.70
C PHE A 83 -1.31 -2.52 -1.04
N ILE A 84 -1.30 -2.59 0.30
CA ILE A 84 -0.62 -3.66 1.03
C ILE A 84 -1.20 -5.03 0.70
N ARG A 85 -2.53 -5.15 0.58
CA ARG A 85 -3.17 -6.41 0.14
C ARG A 85 -2.74 -6.82 -1.27
N ALA A 86 -2.63 -5.87 -2.18
CA ALA A 86 -2.15 -6.14 -3.54
C ALA A 86 -0.71 -6.67 -3.55
N LEU A 87 0.17 -6.05 -2.75
CA LEU A 87 1.55 -6.50 -2.58
C LEU A 87 1.61 -7.90 -1.94
N HIS A 88 0.80 -8.15 -0.91
CA HIS A 88 0.74 -9.47 -0.28
C HIS A 88 0.29 -10.56 -1.26
N LYS A 89 -0.73 -10.29 -2.08
CA LYS A 89 -1.12 -11.21 -3.18
C LYS A 89 0.06 -11.46 -4.13
N LEU A 90 0.73 -10.40 -4.56
CA LEU A 90 1.86 -10.50 -5.48
C LEU A 90 3.04 -11.31 -4.89
N PHE A 91 3.30 -11.19 -3.60
CA PHE A 91 4.32 -11.97 -2.90
C PHE A 91 4.11 -13.48 -3.04
N HIS A 92 2.85 -13.93 -3.00
CA HIS A 92 2.49 -15.35 -3.15
C HIS A 92 2.42 -15.82 -4.60
N GLU A 93 2.12 -14.92 -5.53
CA GLU A 93 1.95 -15.27 -6.95
C GLU A 93 3.26 -15.25 -7.74
N THR A 94 4.28 -14.53 -7.27
CA THR A 94 5.54 -14.35 -7.99
C THR A 94 6.60 -15.41 -7.63
N ASN A 95 7.31 -15.90 -8.64
CA ASN A 95 8.52 -16.70 -8.47
C ASN A 95 9.81 -15.84 -8.43
N ASN A 96 9.70 -14.53 -8.62
CA ASN A 96 10.85 -13.63 -8.59
C ASN A 96 11.27 -13.38 -7.14
N ARG A 97 12.45 -13.89 -6.77
CA ARG A 97 12.99 -13.79 -5.41
C ARG A 97 13.24 -12.35 -4.97
N ASP A 98 13.75 -11.50 -5.85
CA ASP A 98 14.08 -10.12 -5.52
C ASP A 98 12.80 -9.30 -5.27
N LEU A 99 11.74 -9.56 -6.05
CA LEU A 99 10.43 -8.96 -5.83
C LEU A 99 9.82 -9.42 -4.48
N ARG A 100 9.97 -10.70 -4.12
CA ARG A 100 9.53 -11.18 -2.80
C ARG A 100 10.28 -10.49 -1.66
N ILE A 101 11.60 -10.34 -1.78
CA ILE A 101 12.43 -9.63 -0.78
C ILE A 101 12.00 -8.16 -0.67
N LEU A 102 11.75 -7.50 -1.80
CA LEU A 102 11.27 -6.12 -1.81
C LEU A 102 9.94 -5.98 -1.08
N ILE A 103 8.96 -6.83 -1.39
CA ILE A 103 7.63 -6.78 -0.78
C ILE A 103 7.71 -7.08 0.71
N HIS A 104 8.43 -8.13 1.11
CA HIS A 104 8.68 -8.47 2.51
C HIS A 104 9.26 -7.27 3.28
N SER A 105 10.35 -6.70 2.77
CA SER A 105 11.01 -5.55 3.41
C SER A 105 10.09 -4.34 3.52
N TYR A 106 9.27 -4.09 2.50
CA TYR A 106 8.32 -2.99 2.50
C TYR A 106 7.19 -3.17 3.53
N VAL A 107 6.65 -4.39 3.63
CA VAL A 107 5.61 -4.75 4.60
C VAL A 107 6.13 -4.64 6.02
N ASP A 108 7.36 -5.10 6.28
CA ASP A 108 7.98 -5.03 7.61
C ASP A 108 8.16 -3.60 8.10
N VAL A 109 8.50 -2.65 7.21
CA VAL A 109 8.54 -1.22 7.58
C VAL A 109 7.17 -0.74 8.07
N GLN A 110 6.09 -1.11 7.38
CA GLN A 110 4.74 -0.70 7.80
C GLN A 110 4.31 -1.40 9.09
N TYR A 111 4.67 -2.67 9.23
CA TYR A 111 4.38 -3.47 10.41
C TYR A 111 5.04 -2.89 11.66
N ASN A 112 6.35 -2.59 11.59
CA ASN A 112 7.09 -2.00 12.69
C ASN A 112 6.54 -0.60 13.03
N ALA A 113 6.23 0.22 12.02
CA ALA A 113 5.60 1.53 12.24
C ALA A 113 4.26 1.42 12.99
N LEU A 114 3.42 0.45 12.61
CA LEU A 114 2.15 0.19 13.29
C LEU A 114 2.34 -0.20 14.75
N LEU A 115 3.26 -1.13 15.04
CA LEU A 115 3.50 -1.61 16.40
C LEU A 115 4.13 -0.55 17.29
N ASP A 116 5.17 0.12 16.80
CA ASP A 116 6.04 0.95 17.63
C ASP A 116 5.54 2.40 17.75
N LEU A 117 4.90 2.92 16.71
CA LEU A 117 4.56 4.34 16.61
C LEU A 117 3.06 4.60 16.66
N ALA A 118 2.25 3.68 16.11
CA ALA A 118 0.84 3.91 15.85
C ALA A 118 -0.10 2.92 16.55
N SER A 119 0.32 2.35 17.68
CA SER A 119 -0.49 1.44 18.50
C SER A 119 -0.52 1.85 19.97
N ASN A 120 -1.57 1.44 20.67
CA ASN A 120 -1.63 1.44 22.14
C ASN A 120 -1.61 0.01 22.74
N GLY A 121 -1.18 -0.97 21.95
CA GLY A 121 -1.15 -2.40 22.31
C GLY A 121 -2.41 -3.18 21.99
N THR A 122 -3.57 -2.52 21.81
CA THR A 122 -4.83 -3.19 21.44
C THR A 122 -5.55 -2.56 20.25
N SER A 123 -5.11 -1.37 19.83
CA SER A 123 -5.73 -0.59 18.77
C SER A 123 -4.67 0.12 17.95
N TYR A 124 -4.89 0.16 16.64
CA TYR A 124 -4.04 0.84 15.67
C TYR A 124 -4.63 2.18 15.20
N GLY A 125 -3.75 3.14 14.97
CA GLY A 125 -4.07 4.47 14.44
C GLY A 125 -3.99 4.53 12.92
N VAL A 126 -4.54 5.61 12.38
CA VAL A 126 -4.52 5.92 10.94
C VAL A 126 -3.15 6.45 10.48
N VAL A 127 -2.47 7.17 11.37
CA VAL A 127 -1.18 7.81 11.13
C VAL A 127 -0.09 6.84 11.57
N TRP A 128 0.49 6.12 10.61
CA TRP A 128 1.47 5.06 10.91
C TRP A 128 2.81 5.59 11.39
N HIS A 129 3.15 6.84 11.05
CA HIS A 129 4.33 7.53 11.58
C HIS A 129 4.17 7.96 13.06
N GLY A 130 2.97 7.76 13.63
CA GLY A 130 2.66 8.07 15.01
C GLY A 130 2.76 9.55 15.38
N PRO A 131 2.72 9.87 16.70
CA PRO A 131 2.36 8.92 17.76
C PRO A 131 0.90 8.47 17.63
N TYR A 132 0.54 7.34 18.25
CA TYR A 132 -0.83 6.86 18.32
C TYR A 132 -1.79 7.97 18.80
N ASN A 133 -2.86 8.21 18.03
CA ASN A 133 -3.82 9.26 18.35
C ASN A 133 -5.03 8.74 19.14
N ARG A 134 -5.84 7.88 18.51
CA ARG A 134 -7.09 7.36 19.05
C ARG A 134 -7.51 6.10 18.29
N PRO A 135 -8.38 5.25 18.88
CA PRO A 135 -8.93 4.11 18.17
C PRO A 135 -10.02 4.61 17.21
N THR A 136 -9.97 4.17 15.95
CA THR A 136 -11.05 4.37 14.98
C THR A 136 -11.30 3.09 14.19
N PRO A 137 -12.52 2.84 13.70
CA PRO A 137 -12.80 1.68 12.85
C PRO A 137 -11.93 1.65 11.59
N TRP A 138 -11.69 2.80 10.95
CA TRP A 138 -10.85 2.89 9.75
C TRP A 138 -9.36 2.73 10.06
N GLY A 139 -8.88 3.15 11.23
CA GLY A 139 -7.52 2.86 11.68
C GLY A 139 -7.28 1.37 11.89
N GLN A 140 -8.23 0.69 12.55
CA GLN A 140 -8.17 -0.78 12.68
C GLN A 140 -8.22 -1.48 11.33
N ASN A 141 -9.18 -1.10 10.49
CA ASN A 141 -9.35 -1.71 9.17
C ASN A 141 -8.09 -1.55 8.31
N ALA A 142 -7.46 -0.37 8.33
CA ALA A 142 -6.24 -0.13 7.57
C ALA A 142 -5.04 -0.95 8.06
N ALA A 143 -4.99 -1.26 9.35
CA ALA A 143 -3.92 -2.07 9.95
C ALA A 143 -4.03 -3.56 9.59
N LEU A 144 -5.25 -4.10 9.41
CA LEU A 144 -5.47 -5.53 9.18
C LEU A 144 -4.68 -6.08 7.98
N ASP A 145 -4.71 -5.38 6.85
CA ASP A 145 -3.98 -5.85 5.65
C ASP A 145 -2.46 -5.88 5.89
N VAL A 146 -1.91 -4.97 6.72
CA VAL A 146 -0.48 -5.00 7.11
C VAL A 146 -0.18 -6.19 8.01
N LEU A 147 -0.99 -6.43 9.04
CA LEU A 147 -0.80 -7.54 9.96
C LEU A 147 -0.89 -8.90 9.23
N VAL A 148 -1.86 -9.04 8.32
CA VAL A 148 -2.02 -10.25 7.50
C VAL A 148 -0.85 -10.41 6.53
N ALA A 149 -0.42 -9.32 5.88
CA ALA A 149 0.73 -9.36 4.97
C ALA A 149 2.02 -9.73 5.71
N ALA A 150 2.24 -9.21 6.92
CA ALA A 150 3.41 -9.52 7.72
C ALA A 150 3.46 -11.02 8.08
N ILE A 151 2.32 -11.62 8.47
CA ILE A 151 2.24 -13.06 8.72
C ILE A 151 2.48 -13.89 7.46
N GLY A 152 1.98 -13.45 6.31
CA GLY A 152 2.12 -14.20 5.06
C GLY A 152 3.47 -14.02 4.37
N ALA A 153 4.21 -12.96 4.70
CA ALA A 153 5.49 -12.63 4.10
C ALA A 153 6.71 -13.02 4.97
N ASN A 154 6.51 -13.37 6.24
CA ASN A 154 7.55 -13.79 7.19
C ASN A 154 7.45 -15.29 7.51
#